data_AF-A0A328EQV2-F1
#
_entry.id   AF-A0A328EQV2-F1
#
_cell.length_a   1.000
_cell.length_b   1.000
_cell.length_c   1.000
_cell.angle_alpha   90.00
_cell.angle_beta   90.00
_cell.angle_gamma   90.00
#
_symmetry.space_group_name_H-M   'P 1'
#
loop_
_entity.id
_entity.type
_entity.pdbx_description
1 polymer ?
#
loop_
_entity_poly.entity_id
_entity_poly.type
_entity_poly.pdbx_seq_one_letter_code
_entity_poly.pdbx_strand_id
1 'polypeptide(L)'
;MSAAMKSEAAVAAAKSSAEKAILVAEDAARKAEAAAAEASKKAENASLLSTQKAEDAIKAADLAAKRAEAAALAATQKADEAVKIAGEAAKLAAANATNAANEAAKRAEAAAAAATKKAEEAIAAAKLAVDDAVKAATKAAEDAAKKAQLAAEEATRRAEQASAAAAAAAAAAASRAEEAAYKAEDTAKAAKLAAEEATNRADEVALTAKETALANKKAAEASAIRASQIALTAKAELDKTILAANKAGNNATEATAAANTATTEANTRKDANSARKADEAGRKAKMAATAALQLAEETARKASLAEMAGDEALEAATRVSGDIAKRAEDAGYAAKESAKSGFKVAEETRKKATLADEAGDAAIHASMSIIQDLINRAEQVGIDAKRSAEDFAKISRSQAEAMMRDAQMKAAAEVEKARRAAEDAGAKAESIANAAKLAAEEAMSKAQEALVKAVIKRLTSWEWISILVIINLSIVFAAVLLATAFGALI
;
A
#
# COMPACT_ATOMS: atom_id res chain seq x y z
N MET A 1 -160.15 143.73 -157.40
CA MET A 1 -158.91 144.55 -157.33
C MET A 1 -158.07 144.01 -156.17
N SER A 2 -156.76 143.95 -156.20
CA SER A 2 -155.82 144.51 -157.17
C SER A 2 -154.54 143.66 -157.16
N ALA A 3 -154.00 143.46 -158.35
CA ALA A 3 -152.90 142.57 -158.70
C ALA A 3 -151.51 143.25 -158.70
N ALA A 4 -151.38 144.58 -158.63
CA ALA A 4 -150.19 145.24 -159.19
C ALA A 4 -149.21 145.92 -158.21
N MET A 5 -149.61 146.38 -157.01
CA MET A 5 -148.87 147.51 -156.41
C MET A 5 -147.95 147.27 -155.21
N LYS A 6 -147.93 146.10 -154.55
CA LYS A 6 -147.01 145.90 -153.40
C LYS A 6 -145.75 145.08 -153.72
N SER A 7 -145.51 144.89 -155.02
CA SER A 7 -144.27 144.37 -155.59
C SER A 7 -143.08 145.36 -155.52
N GLU A 8 -143.27 146.68 -155.56
CA GLU A 8 -142.14 147.65 -155.67
C GLU A 8 -141.42 147.97 -154.34
N ALA A 9 -142.13 148.08 -153.21
CA ALA A 9 -141.52 148.61 -151.99
C ALA A 9 -140.61 147.61 -151.23
N ALA A 10 -140.96 146.32 -151.14
CA ALA A 10 -140.18 145.38 -150.33
C ALA A 10 -138.98 144.76 -151.07
N VAL A 11 -138.97 144.83 -152.41
CA VAL A 11 -137.78 144.54 -153.23
C VAL A 11 -136.64 145.53 -152.93
N ALA A 12 -136.94 146.79 -152.55
CA ALA A 12 -135.92 147.75 -152.11
C ALA A 12 -135.41 147.47 -150.67
N ALA A 13 -136.28 147.01 -149.77
CA ALA A 13 -135.88 146.54 -148.45
C ALA A 13 -135.04 145.26 -148.52
N ALA A 14 -135.33 144.39 -149.49
CA ALA A 14 -134.48 143.26 -149.83
C ALA A 14 -133.11 143.71 -150.35
N LYS A 15 -133.03 144.84 -151.07
CA LYS A 15 -131.77 145.33 -151.66
C LYS A 15 -130.84 146.01 -150.63
N SER A 16 -131.36 146.88 -149.77
CA SER A 16 -130.54 147.54 -148.74
C SER A 16 -130.11 146.59 -147.62
N SER A 17 -130.97 145.63 -147.26
CA SER A 17 -130.60 144.58 -146.31
C SER A 17 -129.58 143.61 -146.90
N ALA A 18 -129.61 143.36 -148.21
CA ALA A 18 -128.59 142.56 -148.89
C ALA A 18 -127.22 143.26 -148.90
N GLU A 19 -127.16 144.57 -149.17
CA GLU A 19 -125.88 145.32 -149.20
C GLU A 19 -125.19 145.40 -147.83
N LYS A 20 -125.95 145.56 -146.74
CA LYS A 20 -125.35 145.55 -145.39
C LYS A 20 -124.90 144.15 -144.96
N ALA A 21 -125.65 143.12 -145.33
CA ALA A 21 -125.28 141.76 -144.96
C ALA A 21 -124.04 141.28 -145.74
N ILE A 22 -123.85 141.73 -146.99
CA ILE A 22 -122.63 141.45 -147.77
C ILE A 22 -121.40 142.13 -147.15
N LEU A 23 -121.52 143.36 -146.64
CA LEU A 23 -120.42 144.01 -145.92
C LEU A 23 -120.07 143.30 -144.60
N VAL A 24 -121.05 142.76 -143.90
CA VAL A 24 -120.83 141.92 -142.71
C VAL A 24 -120.20 140.58 -143.11
N ALA A 25 -120.55 140.04 -144.27
CA ALA A 25 -119.91 138.85 -144.83
C ALA A 25 -118.44 139.09 -145.22
N GLU A 26 -118.09 140.28 -145.73
CA GLU A 26 -116.70 140.63 -146.07
C GLU A 26 -115.80 140.84 -144.84
N ASP A 27 -116.31 141.47 -143.77
CA ASP A 27 -115.50 141.69 -142.56
C ASP A 27 -115.35 140.42 -141.70
N ALA A 28 -116.36 139.55 -141.69
CA ALA A 28 -116.28 138.24 -141.06
C ALA A 28 -115.33 137.28 -141.82
N ALA A 29 -115.29 137.37 -143.16
CA ALA A 29 -114.35 136.60 -143.98
C ALA A 29 -112.89 137.05 -143.76
N ARG A 30 -112.62 138.34 -143.56
CA ARG A 30 -111.25 138.80 -143.18
C ARG A 30 -110.82 138.30 -141.80
N LYS A 31 -111.77 138.09 -140.87
CA LYS A 31 -111.49 137.43 -139.58
C LYS A 31 -111.38 135.91 -139.69
N ALA A 32 -111.95 135.30 -140.74
CA ALA A 32 -111.74 133.90 -141.08
C ALA A 32 -110.28 133.57 -141.46
N GLU A 33 -109.48 134.51 -141.96
CA GLU A 33 -108.11 134.22 -142.40
C GLU A 33 -107.03 134.41 -141.33
N ALA A 34 -107.12 135.45 -140.49
CA ALA A 34 -106.10 135.71 -139.47
C ALA A 34 -106.08 134.63 -138.36
N ALA A 35 -107.25 134.12 -137.97
CA ALA A 35 -107.36 133.06 -136.95
C ALA A 35 -106.88 131.69 -137.48
N ALA A 36 -107.08 131.44 -138.78
CA ALA A 36 -106.61 130.21 -139.43
C ALA A 36 -105.07 130.15 -139.48
N ALA A 37 -104.38 131.28 -139.66
CA ALA A 37 -102.92 131.34 -139.67
C ALA A 37 -102.29 131.06 -138.28
N GLU A 38 -102.90 131.52 -137.19
CA GLU A 38 -102.37 131.31 -135.84
C GLU A 38 -102.69 129.91 -135.29
N ALA A 39 -103.83 129.34 -135.66
CA ALA A 39 -104.21 127.98 -135.29
C ALA A 39 -103.36 126.91 -136.02
N SER A 40 -103.01 127.15 -137.30
CA SER A 40 -102.10 126.28 -138.06
C SER A 40 -100.73 126.17 -137.37
N LYS A 41 -100.19 127.28 -136.82
CA LYS A 41 -98.92 127.29 -136.07
C LYS A 41 -98.98 126.54 -134.73
N LYS A 42 -100.12 126.57 -134.03
CA LYS A 42 -100.33 125.79 -132.80
C LYS A 42 -100.59 124.31 -133.09
N ALA A 43 -101.20 123.98 -134.21
CA ALA A 43 -101.37 122.59 -134.67
C ALA A 43 -100.02 121.94 -135.02
N GLU A 44 -99.07 122.70 -135.56
CA GLU A 44 -97.73 122.19 -135.90
C GLU A 44 -96.88 121.88 -134.65
N ASN A 45 -96.87 122.77 -133.64
CA ASN A 45 -96.10 122.56 -132.40
C ASN A 45 -96.72 121.53 -131.44
N ALA A 46 -98.05 121.41 -131.39
CA ALA A 46 -98.71 120.40 -130.56
C ALA A 46 -98.58 118.98 -131.14
N SER A 47 -98.54 118.86 -132.47
CA SER A 47 -98.28 117.60 -133.18
C SER A 47 -96.88 117.05 -132.87
N LEU A 48 -95.86 117.91 -132.88
CA LEU A 48 -94.47 117.54 -132.58
C LEU A 48 -94.26 117.06 -131.14
N LEU A 49 -94.85 117.72 -130.14
CA LEU A 49 -94.65 117.35 -128.73
C LEU A 49 -95.47 116.12 -128.30
N SER A 50 -96.62 115.90 -128.93
CA SER A 50 -97.46 114.72 -128.63
C SER A 50 -96.92 113.44 -129.29
N THR A 51 -96.33 113.54 -130.49
CA THR A 51 -95.68 112.39 -131.15
C THR A 51 -94.39 111.99 -130.42
N GLN A 52 -93.61 112.94 -129.92
CA GLN A 52 -92.40 112.64 -129.16
C GLN A 52 -92.68 111.89 -127.84
N LYS A 53 -93.74 112.26 -127.11
CA LYS A 53 -94.09 111.58 -125.85
C LYS A 53 -94.85 110.26 -126.03
N ALA A 54 -95.54 110.08 -127.16
CA ALA A 54 -96.09 108.77 -127.54
C ALA A 54 -94.97 107.80 -127.98
N GLU A 55 -93.94 108.30 -128.67
CA GLU A 55 -92.79 107.48 -129.07
C GLU A 55 -91.94 107.02 -127.88
N ASP A 56 -91.69 107.86 -126.88
CA ASP A 56 -90.86 107.45 -125.73
C ASP A 56 -91.56 106.45 -124.80
N ALA A 57 -92.89 106.56 -124.67
CA ALA A 57 -93.68 105.61 -123.89
C ALA A 57 -93.86 104.26 -124.61
N ILE A 58 -94.03 104.27 -125.95
CA ILE A 58 -94.05 103.05 -126.76
C ILE A 58 -92.66 102.42 -126.81
N LYS A 59 -91.57 103.18 -126.94
CA LYS A 59 -90.20 102.62 -126.91
C LYS A 59 -89.87 101.99 -125.56
N ALA A 60 -90.34 102.52 -124.43
CA ALA A 60 -90.11 101.93 -123.10
C ALA A 60 -90.97 100.67 -122.85
N ALA A 61 -92.23 100.66 -123.30
CA ALA A 61 -93.10 99.49 -123.21
C ALA A 61 -92.69 98.37 -124.19
N ASP A 62 -92.25 98.72 -125.40
CA ASP A 62 -91.77 97.80 -126.43
C ASP A 62 -90.35 97.28 -126.12
N LEU A 63 -89.48 98.03 -125.42
CA LEU A 63 -88.22 97.49 -124.88
C LEU A 63 -88.44 96.50 -123.73
N ALA A 64 -89.47 96.69 -122.90
CA ALA A 64 -89.79 95.79 -121.79
C ALA A 64 -90.51 94.52 -122.28
N ALA A 65 -91.42 94.66 -123.24
CA ALA A 65 -92.07 93.54 -123.91
C ALA A 65 -91.07 92.77 -124.80
N LYS A 66 -90.22 93.43 -125.60
CA LYS A 66 -89.16 92.75 -126.37
C LYS A 66 -88.05 92.18 -125.50
N ARG A 67 -87.77 92.69 -124.29
CA ARG A 67 -86.84 92.03 -123.35
C ARG A 67 -87.46 90.85 -122.62
N ALA A 68 -88.78 90.82 -122.42
CA ALA A 68 -89.47 89.67 -121.85
C ALA A 68 -89.75 88.59 -122.91
N GLU A 69 -90.09 88.98 -124.13
CA GLU A 69 -90.31 88.09 -125.28
C GLU A 69 -88.98 87.65 -125.89
N ALA A 70 -87.92 88.46 -125.92
CA ALA A 70 -86.55 88.00 -126.22
C ALA A 70 -85.89 87.29 -125.04
N ALA A 71 -86.36 87.40 -123.79
CA ALA A 71 -85.90 86.51 -122.71
C ALA A 71 -86.61 85.15 -122.78
N ALA A 72 -87.86 85.10 -123.24
CA ALA A 72 -88.58 83.85 -123.50
C ALA A 72 -88.14 83.19 -124.81
N LEU A 73 -87.98 83.94 -125.92
CA LEU A 73 -87.40 83.46 -127.19
C LEU A 73 -85.89 83.27 -127.11
N ALA A 74 -85.10 83.99 -126.31
CA ALA A 74 -83.71 83.60 -126.06
C ALA A 74 -83.60 82.52 -124.98
N ALA A 75 -84.68 82.09 -124.32
CA ALA A 75 -84.68 80.88 -123.49
C ALA A 75 -85.12 79.65 -124.31
N THR A 76 -86.07 79.79 -125.24
CA THR A 76 -86.48 78.73 -126.16
C THR A 76 -85.63 78.64 -127.42
N GLN A 77 -85.10 79.73 -127.97
CA GLN A 77 -84.04 79.69 -129.00
C GLN A 77 -82.68 79.41 -128.38
N LYS A 78 -82.34 79.72 -127.12
CA LYS A 78 -81.15 79.09 -126.49
C LYS A 78 -81.39 77.65 -126.04
N ALA A 79 -82.63 77.15 -126.00
CA ALA A 79 -82.91 75.74 -125.82
C ALA A 79 -82.96 74.99 -127.16
N ASP A 80 -83.51 75.57 -128.22
CA ASP A 80 -83.59 75.01 -129.57
C ASP A 80 -82.34 75.29 -130.40
N GLU A 81 -81.58 76.37 -130.16
CA GLU A 81 -80.17 76.49 -130.52
C GLU A 81 -79.29 75.75 -129.52
N ALA A 82 -79.67 75.44 -128.26
CA ALA A 82 -78.92 74.42 -127.52
C ALA A 82 -79.14 73.04 -128.12
N VAL A 83 -80.29 72.73 -128.73
CA VAL A 83 -80.54 71.47 -129.43
C VAL A 83 -80.03 71.48 -130.88
N LYS A 84 -79.95 72.64 -131.54
CA LYS A 84 -79.41 72.80 -132.91
C LYS A 84 -77.92 73.12 -132.93
N ILE A 85 -77.36 73.80 -131.93
CA ILE A 85 -75.93 73.84 -131.61
C ILE A 85 -75.53 72.53 -130.95
N ALA A 86 -76.32 71.83 -130.12
CA ALA A 86 -75.99 70.44 -129.76
C ALA A 86 -76.23 69.46 -130.91
N GLY A 87 -76.99 69.80 -131.96
CA GLY A 87 -77.24 68.95 -133.14
C GLY A 87 -76.22 69.16 -134.26
N GLU A 88 -75.78 70.39 -134.49
CA GLU A 88 -74.72 70.77 -135.40
C GLU A 88 -73.34 70.74 -134.72
N ALA A 89 -73.25 70.92 -133.39
CA ALA A 89 -72.11 70.44 -132.59
C ALA A 89 -72.20 68.96 -132.26
N ALA A 90 -73.32 68.24 -132.37
CA ALA A 90 -73.28 66.76 -132.42
C ALA A 90 -72.88 66.24 -133.80
N LYS A 91 -73.05 66.98 -134.89
CA LYS A 91 -72.52 66.59 -136.22
C LYS A 91 -71.08 67.09 -136.44
N LEU A 92 -70.71 68.27 -135.95
CA LEU A 92 -69.33 68.75 -135.95
C LEU A 92 -68.51 68.15 -134.79
N ALA A 93 -69.11 67.77 -133.65
CA ALA A 93 -68.48 66.90 -132.65
C ALA A 93 -68.74 65.41 -132.89
N ALA A 94 -69.58 64.94 -133.81
CA ALA A 94 -69.43 63.56 -134.32
C ALA A 94 -68.25 63.50 -135.28
N ALA A 95 -68.03 64.51 -136.13
CA ALA A 95 -66.85 64.57 -137.00
C ALA A 95 -65.54 64.90 -136.23
N ASN A 96 -65.60 65.80 -135.25
CA ASN A 96 -64.46 66.11 -134.37
C ASN A 96 -64.33 65.16 -133.17
N ALA A 97 -65.37 64.44 -132.73
CA ALA A 97 -65.20 63.30 -131.82
C ALA A 97 -64.90 62.00 -132.55
N THR A 98 -65.05 61.88 -133.87
CA THR A 98 -64.44 60.73 -134.58
C THR A 98 -62.92 60.95 -134.70
N ASN A 99 -62.47 62.18 -134.96
CA ASN A 99 -61.04 62.51 -134.98
C ASN A 99 -60.44 62.68 -133.57
N ALA A 100 -61.17 63.20 -132.59
CA ALA A 100 -60.76 63.23 -131.19
C ALA A 100 -60.98 61.90 -130.47
N ALA A 101 -61.89 61.00 -130.87
CA ALA A 101 -61.94 59.63 -130.36
C ALA A 101 -60.81 58.77 -130.94
N ASN A 102 -60.33 59.05 -132.15
CA ASN A 102 -59.15 58.36 -132.68
C ASN A 102 -57.84 58.84 -132.02
N GLU A 103 -57.72 60.11 -131.63
CA GLU A 103 -56.59 60.59 -130.81
C GLU A 103 -56.76 60.29 -129.30
N ALA A 104 -57.98 60.28 -128.77
CA ALA A 104 -58.27 59.89 -127.39
C ALA A 104 -58.21 58.37 -127.19
N ALA A 105 -58.51 57.54 -128.19
CA ALA A 105 -58.28 56.09 -128.13
C ALA A 105 -56.79 55.78 -128.04
N LYS A 106 -55.94 56.48 -128.81
CA LYS A 106 -54.47 56.35 -128.68
C LYS A 106 -53.92 56.86 -127.35
N ARG A 107 -54.49 57.93 -126.77
CA ARG A 107 -54.11 58.42 -125.43
C ARG A 107 -54.72 57.60 -124.29
N ALA A 108 -55.86 56.93 -124.51
CA ALA A 108 -56.51 56.03 -123.56
C ALA A 108 -55.84 54.65 -123.50
N GLU A 109 -55.34 54.10 -124.62
CA GLU A 109 -54.47 52.91 -124.60
C GLU A 109 -53.16 53.17 -123.83
N ALA A 110 -52.55 54.33 -124.00
CA ALA A 110 -51.35 54.73 -123.27
C ALA A 110 -51.61 54.96 -121.76
N ALA A 111 -52.79 55.51 -121.39
CA ALA A 111 -53.19 55.69 -120.00
C ALA A 111 -53.64 54.40 -119.32
N ALA A 112 -54.29 53.48 -120.05
CA ALA A 112 -54.66 52.15 -119.56
C ALA A 112 -53.42 51.29 -119.28
N ALA A 113 -52.40 51.32 -120.16
CA ALA A 113 -51.13 50.63 -119.92
C ALA A 113 -50.37 51.17 -118.68
N ALA A 114 -50.45 52.48 -118.41
CA ALA A 114 -49.84 53.08 -117.22
C ALA A 114 -50.60 52.79 -115.92
N ALA A 115 -51.93 52.62 -115.98
CA ALA A 115 -52.77 52.25 -114.85
C ALA A 115 -52.58 50.78 -114.42
N THR A 116 -52.44 49.85 -115.37
CA THR A 116 -52.17 48.43 -115.09
C THR A 116 -50.82 48.24 -114.40
N LYS A 117 -49.78 48.95 -114.84
CA LYS A 117 -48.45 48.88 -114.21
C LYS A 117 -48.44 49.37 -112.75
N LYS A 118 -49.19 50.45 -112.45
CA LYS A 118 -49.34 50.95 -111.07
C LYS A 118 -50.16 50.01 -110.18
N ALA A 119 -51.11 49.27 -110.73
CA ALA A 119 -51.87 48.27 -110.00
C ALA A 119 -51.02 47.04 -109.63
N GLU A 120 -50.12 46.60 -110.52
CA GLU A 120 -49.18 45.50 -110.25
C GLU A 120 -48.13 45.86 -109.18
N GLU A 121 -47.61 47.09 -109.21
CA GLU A 121 -46.66 47.59 -108.20
C GLU A 121 -47.31 47.69 -106.79
N ALA A 122 -48.60 48.04 -106.70
CA ALA A 122 -49.34 48.07 -105.44
C ALA A 122 -49.62 46.67 -104.86
N ILE A 123 -49.87 45.68 -105.71
CA ILE A 123 -50.08 44.27 -105.30
C ILE A 123 -48.77 43.63 -104.81
N ALA A 124 -47.63 43.98 -105.41
CA ALA A 124 -46.32 43.49 -104.98
C ALA A 124 -45.91 44.04 -103.59
N ALA A 125 -46.19 45.32 -103.32
CA ALA A 125 -45.92 45.94 -102.02
C ALA A 125 -46.77 45.34 -100.88
N ALA A 126 -48.03 44.98 -101.17
CA ALA A 126 -48.92 44.35 -100.20
C ALA A 126 -48.48 42.93 -99.79
N LYS A 127 -47.89 42.15 -100.71
CA LYS A 127 -47.38 40.80 -100.39
C LYS A 127 -46.16 40.82 -99.47
N LEU A 128 -45.22 41.73 -99.69
CA LEU A 128 -44.02 41.87 -98.86
C LEU A 128 -44.35 42.23 -97.40
N ALA A 129 -45.34 43.10 -97.19
CA ALA A 129 -45.77 43.49 -95.85
C ALA A 129 -46.41 42.33 -95.05
N VAL A 130 -47.07 41.38 -95.73
CA VAL A 130 -47.67 40.20 -95.09
C VAL A 130 -46.61 39.18 -94.69
N ASP A 131 -45.61 38.93 -95.55
CA ASP A 131 -44.54 37.97 -95.26
C ASP A 131 -43.64 38.40 -94.09
N ASP A 132 -43.37 39.70 -93.95
CA ASP A 132 -42.57 40.23 -92.83
C ASP A 132 -43.32 40.16 -91.49
N ALA A 133 -44.64 40.36 -91.50
CA ALA A 133 -45.49 40.24 -90.31
C ALA A 133 -45.58 38.79 -89.81
N VAL A 134 -45.68 37.82 -90.73
CA VAL A 134 -45.71 36.39 -90.38
C VAL A 134 -44.38 35.94 -89.79
N LYS A 135 -43.24 36.31 -90.38
CA LYS A 135 -41.91 35.94 -89.85
C LYS A 135 -41.64 36.49 -88.44
N ALA A 136 -42.09 37.71 -88.15
CA ALA A 136 -41.94 38.30 -86.82
C ALA A 136 -42.77 37.55 -85.76
N ALA A 137 -43.99 37.15 -86.09
CA ALA A 137 -44.86 36.40 -85.20
C ALA A 137 -44.31 34.98 -84.90
N THR A 138 -43.80 34.27 -85.90
CA THR A 138 -43.24 32.92 -85.73
C THR A 138 -41.99 32.95 -84.85
N LYS A 139 -41.10 33.93 -85.05
CA LYS A 139 -39.88 34.07 -84.26
C LYS A 139 -40.18 34.37 -82.78
N ALA A 140 -41.17 35.21 -82.50
CA ALA A 140 -41.59 35.50 -81.12
C ALA A 140 -42.18 34.26 -80.42
N ALA A 141 -42.93 33.43 -81.14
CA ALA A 141 -43.48 32.18 -80.60
C ALA A 141 -42.38 31.13 -80.32
N GLU A 142 -41.40 30.98 -81.21
CA GLU A 142 -40.25 30.09 -81.02
C GLU A 142 -39.37 30.51 -79.84
N ASP A 143 -39.10 31.82 -79.70
CA ASP A 143 -38.31 32.35 -78.59
C ASP A 143 -39.02 32.18 -77.24
N ALA A 144 -40.36 32.29 -77.21
CA ALA A 144 -41.17 32.02 -76.02
C ALA A 144 -41.18 30.53 -75.65
N ALA A 145 -41.33 29.64 -76.63
CA ALA A 145 -41.30 28.19 -76.42
C ALA A 145 -39.94 27.71 -75.92
N LYS A 146 -38.83 28.21 -76.50
CA LYS A 146 -37.46 27.89 -76.03
C LYS A 146 -37.21 28.38 -74.62
N LYS A 147 -37.67 29.58 -74.25
CA LYS A 147 -37.55 30.08 -72.86
C LYS A 147 -38.34 29.23 -71.87
N ALA A 148 -39.54 28.79 -72.23
CA ALA A 148 -40.35 27.90 -71.40
C ALA A 148 -39.69 26.52 -71.22
N GLN A 149 -39.14 25.95 -72.28
CA GLN A 149 -38.43 24.67 -72.22
C GLN A 149 -37.16 24.75 -71.36
N LEU A 150 -36.33 25.78 -71.55
CA LEU A 150 -35.13 25.99 -70.74
C LEU A 150 -35.46 26.20 -69.26
N ALA A 151 -36.54 26.92 -68.94
CA ALA A 151 -37.00 27.08 -67.57
C ALA A 151 -37.50 25.77 -66.95
N ALA A 152 -38.18 24.92 -67.72
CA ALA A 152 -38.62 23.60 -67.28
C ALA A 152 -37.44 22.64 -67.07
N GLU A 153 -36.46 22.63 -67.97
CA GLU A 153 -35.23 21.84 -67.84
C GLU A 153 -34.40 22.30 -66.63
N GLU A 154 -34.30 23.61 -66.40
CA GLU A 154 -33.60 24.13 -65.22
C GLU A 154 -34.33 23.78 -63.91
N ALA A 155 -35.67 23.83 -63.90
CA ALA A 155 -36.47 23.42 -62.75
C ALA A 155 -36.31 21.92 -62.43
N THR A 156 -36.36 21.05 -63.45
CA THR A 156 -36.15 19.61 -63.29
C THR A 156 -34.75 19.30 -62.79
N ARG A 157 -33.72 19.94 -63.38
CA ARG A 157 -32.33 19.76 -62.94
C ARG A 157 -32.13 20.20 -61.48
N ARG A 158 -32.75 21.31 -61.06
CA ARG A 158 -32.70 21.75 -59.66
C ARG A 158 -33.44 20.79 -58.73
N ALA A 159 -34.57 20.22 -59.15
CA ALA A 159 -35.31 19.22 -58.39
C ALA A 159 -34.53 17.90 -58.24
N GLU A 160 -33.87 17.43 -59.30
CA GLU A 160 -33.00 16.26 -59.27
C GLU A 160 -31.78 16.48 -58.38
N GLN A 161 -31.13 17.64 -58.47
CA GLN A 161 -30.03 18.02 -57.60
C GLN A 161 -30.45 18.08 -56.13
N ALA A 162 -31.63 18.65 -55.83
CA ALA A 162 -32.17 18.70 -54.48
C ALA A 162 -32.52 17.29 -53.94
N SER A 163 -33.10 16.44 -54.78
CA SER A 163 -33.43 15.05 -54.44
C SER A 163 -32.16 14.22 -54.19
N ALA A 164 -31.16 14.33 -55.06
CA ALA A 164 -29.87 13.66 -54.91
C ALA A 164 -29.12 14.15 -53.65
N ALA A 165 -29.15 15.46 -53.36
CA ALA A 165 -28.58 16.03 -52.15
C ALA A 165 -29.31 15.52 -50.89
N ALA A 166 -30.64 15.44 -50.91
CA ALA A 166 -31.43 14.89 -49.81
C ALA A 166 -31.17 13.40 -49.59
N ALA A 167 -31.08 12.61 -50.66
CA ALA A 167 -30.75 11.18 -50.60
C ALA A 167 -29.32 10.96 -50.07
N ALA A 168 -28.34 11.75 -50.52
CA ALA A 168 -26.98 11.71 -50.01
C ALA A 168 -26.90 12.10 -48.53
N ALA A 169 -27.65 13.13 -48.11
CA ALA A 169 -27.73 13.53 -46.71
C ALA A 169 -28.38 12.46 -45.83
N ALA A 170 -29.44 11.81 -46.32
CA ALA A 170 -30.11 10.70 -45.63
C ALA A 170 -29.19 9.46 -45.52
N ALA A 171 -28.48 9.09 -46.59
CA ALA A 171 -27.52 8.00 -46.58
C ALA A 171 -26.33 8.29 -45.64
N ALA A 172 -25.81 9.52 -45.65
CA ALA A 172 -24.76 9.94 -44.72
C ALA A 172 -25.25 9.93 -43.26
N ALA A 173 -26.50 10.32 -43.01
CA ALA A 173 -27.10 10.24 -41.67
C ALA A 173 -27.30 8.79 -41.21
N ALA A 174 -27.77 7.90 -42.09
CA ALA A 174 -27.92 6.48 -41.81
C ALA A 174 -26.57 5.82 -41.52
N SER A 175 -25.54 6.07 -42.33
CA SER A 175 -24.20 5.53 -42.12
C SER A 175 -23.58 6.03 -40.80
N ARG A 176 -23.78 7.31 -40.44
CA ARG A 176 -23.37 7.84 -39.13
C ARG A 176 -24.14 7.19 -37.97
N ALA A 177 -25.42 6.90 -38.16
CA ALA A 177 -26.23 6.22 -37.14
C ALA A 177 -25.80 4.75 -36.97
N GLU A 178 -25.47 4.05 -38.04
CA GLU A 178 -24.91 2.69 -38.00
C GLU A 178 -23.53 2.67 -37.34
N GLU A 179 -22.63 3.61 -37.68
CA GLU A 179 -21.32 3.71 -37.05
C GLU A 179 -21.44 4.06 -35.55
N ALA A 180 -22.38 4.94 -35.19
CA ALA A 180 -22.66 5.26 -33.79
C ALA A 180 -23.25 4.05 -33.04
N ALA A 181 -24.15 3.29 -33.66
CA ALA A 181 -24.71 2.06 -33.08
C ALA A 181 -23.63 0.98 -32.89
N TYR A 182 -22.74 0.79 -33.87
CA TYR A 182 -21.63 -0.16 -33.78
C TYR A 182 -20.64 0.24 -32.67
N LYS A 183 -20.28 1.52 -32.59
CA LYS A 183 -19.43 2.05 -31.50
C LYS A 183 -20.09 1.89 -30.12
N ALA A 184 -21.40 2.10 -30.03
CA ALA A 184 -22.16 1.87 -28.80
C ALA A 184 -22.19 0.39 -28.41
N GLU A 185 -22.36 -0.52 -29.37
CA GLU A 185 -22.33 -1.97 -29.14
C GLU A 185 -20.93 -2.44 -28.69
N ASP A 186 -19.87 -1.97 -29.34
CA ASP A 186 -18.50 -2.29 -28.96
C ASP A 186 -18.15 -1.76 -27.57
N THR A 187 -18.58 -0.52 -27.25
CA THR A 187 -18.44 0.06 -25.91
C THR A 187 -19.22 -0.75 -24.87
N ALA A 188 -20.44 -1.20 -25.19
CA ALA A 188 -21.24 -2.03 -24.29
C ALA A 188 -20.62 -3.43 -24.06
N LYS A 189 -20.06 -4.05 -25.10
CA LYS A 189 -19.31 -5.32 -24.98
C LYS A 189 -18.04 -5.16 -24.16
N ALA A 190 -17.26 -4.11 -24.40
CA ALA A 190 -16.08 -3.79 -23.61
C ALA A 190 -16.43 -3.53 -22.13
N ALA A 191 -17.49 -2.77 -21.86
CA ALA A 191 -17.97 -2.54 -20.50
C ALA A 191 -18.45 -3.83 -19.82
N LYS A 192 -19.15 -4.71 -20.56
CA LYS A 192 -19.59 -6.01 -20.05
C LYS A 192 -18.38 -6.91 -19.72
N LEU A 193 -17.41 -7.02 -20.62
CA LEU A 193 -16.19 -7.80 -20.37
C LEU A 193 -15.39 -7.25 -19.18
N ALA A 194 -15.26 -5.92 -19.07
CA ALA A 194 -14.62 -5.29 -17.92
C ALA A 194 -15.37 -5.58 -16.60
N ALA A 195 -16.71 -5.60 -16.62
CA ALA A 195 -17.53 -5.95 -15.46
C ALA A 195 -17.42 -7.43 -15.08
N GLU A 196 -17.38 -8.33 -16.08
CA GLU A 196 -17.16 -9.77 -15.87
C GLU A 196 -15.75 -10.02 -15.31
N GLU A 197 -14.72 -9.39 -15.86
CA GLU A 197 -13.35 -9.48 -15.34
C GLU A 197 -13.22 -8.92 -13.91
N ALA A 198 -13.89 -7.79 -13.62
CA ALA A 198 -13.93 -7.24 -12.26
C ALA A 198 -14.64 -8.18 -11.27
N THR A 199 -15.72 -8.83 -11.70
CA THR A 199 -16.46 -9.81 -10.88
C THR A 199 -15.63 -11.05 -10.64
N ASN A 200 -15.00 -11.60 -11.69
CA ASN A 200 -14.12 -12.77 -11.58
C ASN A 200 -12.93 -12.49 -10.64
N ARG A 201 -12.29 -11.32 -10.78
CA ARG A 201 -11.21 -10.91 -9.85
C ARG A 201 -11.71 -10.76 -8.42
N ALA A 202 -12.92 -10.23 -8.21
CA ALA A 202 -13.50 -10.12 -6.88
C ALA A 202 -13.76 -11.51 -6.26
N ASP A 203 -14.26 -12.46 -7.05
CA ASP A 203 -14.49 -13.84 -6.62
C ASP A 203 -13.17 -14.58 -6.32
N GLU A 204 -12.13 -14.41 -7.14
CA GLU A 204 -10.78 -14.94 -6.90
C GLU A 204 -10.18 -14.39 -5.60
N VAL A 205 -10.32 -13.08 -5.35
CA VAL A 205 -9.85 -12.45 -4.10
C VAL A 205 -10.66 -12.96 -2.91
N ALA A 206 -11.98 -13.11 -3.04
CA ALA A 206 -12.83 -13.63 -1.97
C ALA A 206 -12.51 -15.10 -1.66
N LEU A 207 -12.23 -15.93 -2.67
CA LEU A 207 -11.81 -17.31 -2.51
C LEU A 207 -10.45 -17.39 -1.81
N THR A 208 -9.47 -16.62 -2.29
CA THR A 208 -8.13 -16.53 -1.69
C THR A 208 -8.18 -16.08 -0.23
N ALA A 209 -9.02 -15.09 0.08
CA ALA A 209 -9.23 -14.61 1.45
C ALA A 209 -9.84 -15.70 2.35
N LYS A 210 -10.82 -16.47 1.84
CA LYS A 210 -11.41 -17.61 2.56
C LYS A 210 -10.39 -18.71 2.80
N GLU A 211 -9.60 -19.08 1.80
CA GLU A 211 -8.56 -20.11 1.92
C GLU A 211 -7.49 -19.68 2.93
N THR A 212 -7.05 -18.42 2.88
CA THR A 212 -6.08 -17.85 3.83
C THR A 212 -6.65 -17.85 5.25
N ALA A 213 -7.92 -17.46 5.43
CA ALA A 213 -8.58 -17.49 6.73
C ALA A 213 -8.69 -18.93 7.29
N LEU A 214 -9.03 -19.91 6.45
CA LEU A 214 -9.07 -21.32 6.83
C LEU A 214 -7.69 -21.88 7.16
N ALA A 215 -6.65 -21.50 6.40
CA ALA A 215 -5.27 -21.88 6.68
C ALA A 215 -4.80 -21.32 8.03
N ASN A 216 -5.07 -20.03 8.29
CA ASN A 216 -4.76 -19.39 9.58
C ASN A 216 -5.50 -20.05 10.73
N LYS A 217 -6.79 -20.38 10.56
CA LYS A 217 -7.57 -21.12 11.56
C LYS A 217 -6.94 -22.48 11.87
N LYS A 218 -6.60 -23.28 10.84
CA LYS A 218 -5.96 -24.59 11.03
C LYS A 218 -4.60 -24.47 11.70
N ALA A 219 -3.81 -23.45 11.37
CA ALA A 219 -2.52 -23.18 12.01
C ALA A 219 -2.69 -22.84 13.50
N ALA A 220 -3.68 -22.00 13.84
CA ALA A 220 -4.01 -21.68 15.22
C ALA A 220 -4.47 -22.93 16.00
N GLU A 221 -5.35 -23.74 15.42
CA GLU A 221 -5.81 -25.01 16.01
C GLU A 221 -4.65 -25.98 16.26
N ALA A 222 -3.75 -26.15 15.28
CA ALA A 222 -2.57 -27.00 15.43
C ALA A 222 -1.61 -26.48 16.52
N SER A 223 -1.42 -25.16 16.60
CA SER A 223 -0.61 -24.52 17.65
C SER A 223 -1.21 -24.77 19.04
N ALA A 224 -2.53 -24.60 19.19
CA ALA A 224 -3.22 -24.83 20.47
C ALA A 224 -3.15 -26.30 20.91
N ILE A 225 -3.31 -27.25 19.98
CA ILE A 225 -3.15 -28.68 20.28
C ILE A 225 -1.72 -28.97 20.74
N ARG A 226 -0.72 -28.43 20.04
CA ARG A 226 0.70 -28.63 20.40
C ARG A 226 1.01 -28.05 21.78
N ALA A 227 0.58 -26.81 22.06
CA ALA A 227 0.77 -26.18 23.35
C ALA A 227 0.09 -26.98 24.48
N SER A 228 -1.13 -27.46 24.24
CA SER A 228 -1.85 -28.35 25.18
C SER A 228 -1.06 -29.62 25.50
N GLN A 229 -0.50 -30.27 24.48
CA GLN A 229 0.31 -31.48 24.65
C GLN A 229 1.60 -31.22 25.43
N ILE A 230 2.27 -30.09 25.17
CA ILE A 230 3.46 -29.67 25.90
C ILE A 230 3.12 -29.42 27.37
N ALA A 231 2.04 -28.68 27.65
CA ALA A 231 1.57 -28.42 29.02
C ALA A 231 1.25 -29.72 29.78
N LEU A 232 0.54 -30.67 29.17
CA LEU A 232 0.22 -31.96 29.79
C LEU A 232 1.47 -32.82 30.02
N THR A 233 2.44 -32.78 29.10
CA THR A 233 3.71 -33.51 29.24
C THR A 233 4.55 -32.91 30.37
N ALA A 234 4.66 -31.57 30.42
CA ALA A 234 5.37 -30.86 31.47
C ALA A 234 4.75 -31.13 32.85
N LYS A 235 3.41 -31.11 32.94
CA LYS A 235 2.67 -31.51 34.13
C LYS A 235 3.00 -32.95 34.56
N ALA A 236 2.93 -33.92 33.65
CA ALA A 236 3.17 -35.31 33.98
C ALA A 236 4.61 -35.57 34.47
N GLU A 237 5.60 -34.92 33.86
CA GLU A 237 6.99 -35.00 34.30
C GLU A 237 7.22 -34.32 35.65
N LEU A 238 6.57 -33.18 35.89
CA LEU A 238 6.59 -32.52 37.19
C LEU A 238 5.95 -33.39 38.28
N ASP A 239 4.79 -33.97 38.03
CA ASP A 239 4.09 -34.83 39.01
C ASP A 239 4.97 -36.02 39.45
N LYS A 240 5.71 -36.63 38.51
CA LYS A 240 6.71 -37.67 38.83
C LYS A 240 7.84 -37.15 39.73
N THR A 241 8.36 -35.97 39.43
CA THR A 241 9.45 -35.36 40.22
C THR A 241 8.95 -34.93 41.60
N ILE A 242 7.71 -34.45 41.73
CA ILE A 242 7.06 -34.15 43.01
C ILE A 242 7.02 -35.40 43.91
N LEU A 243 6.64 -36.56 43.37
CA LEU A 243 6.62 -37.82 44.12
C LEU A 243 8.03 -38.21 44.60
N ALA A 244 9.03 -38.07 43.73
CA ALA A 244 10.42 -38.35 44.08
C ALA A 244 10.96 -37.40 45.16
N ALA A 245 10.68 -36.10 45.04
CA ALA A 245 11.07 -35.08 46.02
C ALA A 245 10.43 -35.33 47.39
N ASN A 246 9.14 -35.67 47.43
CA ASN A 246 8.46 -36.04 48.68
C ASN A 246 9.13 -37.25 49.36
N LYS A 247 9.47 -38.29 48.59
CA LYS A 247 10.18 -39.46 49.12
C LYS A 247 11.56 -39.07 49.67
N ALA A 248 12.32 -38.25 48.94
CA ALA A 248 13.64 -37.79 49.39
C ALA A 248 13.55 -36.90 50.64
N GLY A 249 12.57 -36.01 50.72
CA GLY A 249 12.31 -35.21 51.91
C GLY A 249 11.97 -36.06 53.13
N ASN A 250 11.17 -37.11 52.96
CA ASN A 250 10.86 -38.04 54.05
C ASN A 250 12.12 -38.82 54.52
N ASN A 251 12.94 -39.30 53.58
CA ASN A 251 14.22 -39.93 53.92
C ASN A 251 15.16 -38.95 54.67
N ALA A 252 15.20 -37.68 54.29
CA ALA A 252 15.96 -36.64 55.00
C ALA A 252 15.42 -36.42 56.42
N THR A 253 14.10 -36.44 56.61
CA THR A 253 13.46 -36.33 57.93
C THR A 253 13.82 -37.51 58.83
N GLU A 254 13.76 -38.74 58.31
CA GLU A 254 14.16 -39.95 59.04
C GLU A 254 15.65 -39.92 59.41
N ALA A 255 16.51 -39.50 58.47
CA ALA A 255 17.94 -39.38 58.71
C ALA A 255 18.27 -38.29 59.75
N THR A 256 17.53 -37.18 59.75
CA THR A 256 17.61 -36.13 60.79
C THR A 256 17.34 -36.71 62.17
N ALA A 257 16.24 -37.47 62.33
CA ALA A 257 15.87 -38.08 63.60
C ALA A 257 16.92 -39.10 64.09
N ALA A 258 17.46 -39.91 63.17
CA ALA A 258 18.53 -40.86 63.47
C ALA A 258 19.83 -40.16 63.91
N ALA A 259 20.24 -39.09 63.21
CA ALA A 259 21.42 -38.30 63.56
C ALA A 259 21.29 -37.61 64.93
N ASN A 260 20.12 -37.03 65.23
CA ASN A 260 19.86 -36.43 66.55
C ASN A 260 19.89 -37.46 67.69
N THR A 261 19.33 -38.65 67.45
CA THR A 261 19.37 -39.76 68.42
C THR A 261 20.81 -40.23 68.65
N ALA A 262 21.58 -40.44 67.57
CA ALA A 262 22.98 -40.87 67.66
C ALA A 262 23.87 -39.82 68.34
N THR A 263 23.63 -38.53 68.07
CA THR A 263 24.31 -37.41 68.75
C THR A 263 24.06 -37.44 70.26
N THR A 264 22.82 -37.67 70.67
CA THR A 264 22.45 -37.77 72.09
C THR A 264 23.09 -39.00 72.75
N GLU A 265 23.06 -40.16 72.11
CA GLU A 265 23.73 -41.38 72.60
C GLU A 265 25.24 -41.16 72.75
N ALA A 266 25.87 -40.52 71.76
CA ALA A 266 27.30 -40.21 71.77
C ALA A 266 27.68 -39.28 72.92
N ASN A 267 26.96 -38.17 73.09
CA ASN A 267 27.22 -37.21 74.17
C ASN A 267 27.00 -37.81 75.58
N THR A 268 26.11 -38.79 75.70
CA THR A 268 25.82 -39.47 76.97
C THR A 268 26.86 -40.51 77.32
N ARG A 269 27.21 -41.39 76.37
CA ARG A 269 28.11 -42.53 76.61
C ARG A 269 29.57 -42.17 76.54
N LYS A 270 29.93 -41.26 75.62
CA LYS A 270 31.31 -40.80 75.37
C LYS A 270 32.31 -41.96 75.18
N ASP A 271 31.87 -42.99 74.45
CA ASP A 271 32.66 -44.17 74.10
C ASP A 271 32.86 -44.30 72.58
N ALA A 272 33.85 -45.09 72.16
CA ALA A 272 34.21 -45.23 70.74
C ALA A 272 33.07 -45.77 69.86
N ASN A 273 32.23 -46.66 70.40
CA ASN A 273 31.11 -47.23 69.65
C ASN A 273 30.01 -46.19 69.40
N SER A 274 29.71 -45.38 70.41
CA SER A 274 28.72 -44.30 70.32
C SER A 274 29.19 -43.18 69.38
N ALA A 275 30.49 -42.83 69.38
CA ALA A 275 31.09 -41.91 68.40
C ALA A 275 30.97 -42.46 66.97
N ARG A 276 31.28 -43.75 66.75
CA ARG A 276 31.16 -44.37 65.43
C ARG A 276 29.72 -44.33 64.90
N LYS A 277 28.74 -44.66 65.74
CA LYS A 277 27.32 -44.56 65.36
C LYS A 277 26.92 -43.14 64.98
N ALA A 278 27.40 -42.13 65.70
CA ALA A 278 27.14 -40.72 65.39
C ALA A 278 27.78 -40.30 64.06
N ASP A 279 29.01 -40.71 63.76
CA ASP A 279 29.64 -40.46 62.45
C ASP A 279 28.86 -41.12 61.30
N GLU A 280 28.50 -42.40 61.46
CA GLU A 280 27.74 -43.15 60.45
C GLU A 280 26.34 -42.54 60.22
N ALA A 281 25.63 -42.16 61.28
CA ALA A 281 24.33 -41.49 61.18
C ALA A 281 24.46 -40.10 60.56
N GLY A 282 25.48 -39.33 60.94
CA GLY A 282 25.74 -38.00 60.41
C GLY A 282 26.05 -38.00 58.92
N ARG A 283 26.90 -38.93 58.45
CA ARG A 283 27.17 -39.11 57.02
C ARG A 283 25.92 -39.50 56.24
N LYS A 284 25.08 -40.39 56.78
CA LYS A 284 23.79 -40.75 56.16
C LYS A 284 22.85 -39.54 56.05
N ALA A 285 22.78 -38.71 57.10
CA ALA A 285 21.98 -37.49 57.07
C ALA A 285 22.49 -36.48 56.02
N LYS A 286 23.81 -36.28 55.90
CA LYS A 286 24.42 -35.47 54.83
C LYS A 286 24.11 -36.01 53.43
N MET A 287 24.19 -37.32 53.23
CA MET A 287 23.83 -37.92 51.93
C MET A 287 22.34 -37.74 51.60
N ALA A 288 21.45 -37.92 52.57
CA ALA A 288 20.02 -37.70 52.41
C ALA A 288 19.70 -36.22 52.13
N ALA A 289 20.39 -35.30 52.79
CA ALA A 289 20.27 -33.86 52.56
C ALA A 289 20.63 -33.49 51.11
N THR A 290 21.77 -33.95 50.61
CA THR A 290 22.21 -33.70 49.22
C THR A 290 21.20 -34.24 48.21
N ALA A 291 20.72 -35.47 48.39
CA ALA A 291 19.73 -36.07 47.49
C ALA A 291 18.40 -35.30 47.50
N ALA A 292 17.94 -34.87 48.68
CA ALA A 292 16.74 -34.06 48.81
C ALA A 292 16.90 -32.67 48.16
N LEU A 293 18.07 -32.02 48.31
CA LEU A 293 18.34 -30.72 47.71
C LEU A 293 18.36 -30.79 46.17
N GLN A 294 19.02 -31.80 45.60
CA GLN A 294 19.04 -32.02 44.15
C GLN A 294 17.63 -32.20 43.58
N LEU A 295 16.80 -33.00 44.24
CA LEU A 295 15.41 -33.20 43.82
C LEU A 295 14.54 -31.96 44.02
N ALA A 296 14.78 -31.16 45.06
CA ALA A 296 14.09 -29.89 45.27
C ALA A 296 14.39 -28.90 44.12
N GLU A 297 15.65 -28.79 43.69
CA GLU A 297 16.04 -27.95 42.56
C GLU A 297 15.47 -28.43 41.24
N GLU A 298 15.50 -29.75 40.97
CA GLU A 298 14.89 -30.33 39.78
C GLU A 298 13.37 -30.09 39.76
N THR A 299 12.71 -30.26 40.91
CA THR A 299 11.26 -30.00 41.06
C THR A 299 10.95 -28.54 40.76
N ALA A 300 11.70 -27.59 41.33
CA ALA A 300 11.51 -26.16 41.07
C ALA A 300 11.72 -25.80 39.59
N ARG A 301 12.74 -26.39 38.94
CA ARG A 301 13.01 -26.18 37.51
C ARG A 301 11.87 -26.70 36.65
N LYS A 302 11.38 -27.92 36.92
CA LYS A 302 10.24 -28.52 36.20
C LYS A 302 8.92 -27.80 36.50
N ALA A 303 8.75 -27.24 37.70
CA ALA A 303 7.61 -26.39 38.04
C ALA A 303 7.60 -25.12 37.18
N SER A 304 8.74 -24.45 37.02
CA SER A 304 8.85 -23.31 36.11
C SER A 304 8.59 -23.69 34.65
N LEU A 305 9.08 -24.84 34.19
CA LEU A 305 8.77 -25.34 32.83
C LEU A 305 7.27 -25.63 32.64
N ALA A 306 6.61 -26.22 33.64
CA ALA A 306 5.17 -26.48 33.59
C ALA A 306 4.34 -25.19 33.65
N GLU A 307 4.78 -24.18 34.40
CA GLU A 307 4.17 -22.86 34.43
C GLU A 307 4.25 -22.17 33.05
N MET A 308 5.45 -22.13 32.45
CA MET A 308 5.66 -21.55 31.11
C MET A 308 4.84 -22.29 30.04
N ALA A 309 4.84 -23.62 30.07
CA ALA A 309 4.03 -24.41 29.15
C ALA A 309 2.52 -24.19 29.37
N GLY A 310 2.11 -23.96 30.62
CA GLY A 310 0.75 -23.62 30.96
C GLY A 310 0.33 -22.25 30.42
N ASP A 311 1.20 -21.25 30.52
CA ASP A 311 0.97 -19.92 29.95
C ASP A 311 0.88 -19.96 28.41
N GLU A 312 1.75 -20.72 27.75
CA GLU A 312 1.71 -20.90 26.29
C GLU A 312 0.40 -21.59 25.84
N ALA A 313 -0.07 -22.59 26.59
CA ALA A 313 -1.35 -23.23 26.31
C ALA A 313 -2.55 -22.28 26.49
N LEU A 314 -2.54 -21.46 27.54
CA LEU A 314 -3.59 -20.44 27.77
C LEU A 314 -3.56 -19.36 26.70
N GLU A 315 -2.38 -18.88 26.30
CA GLU A 315 -2.26 -17.92 25.20
C GLU A 315 -2.77 -18.51 23.88
N ALA A 316 -2.38 -19.75 23.56
CA ALA A 316 -2.85 -20.42 22.35
C ALA A 316 -4.37 -20.63 22.36
N ALA A 317 -4.98 -20.86 23.53
CA ALA A 317 -6.43 -20.98 23.68
C ALA A 317 -7.17 -19.71 23.25
N THR A 318 -6.62 -18.51 23.51
CA THR A 318 -7.24 -17.22 23.11
C THR A 318 -7.35 -17.04 21.59
N ARG A 319 -6.58 -17.80 20.81
CA ARG A 319 -6.51 -17.69 19.33
C ARG A 319 -7.43 -18.70 18.63
N VAL A 320 -8.07 -19.58 19.37
CA VAL A 320 -8.96 -20.63 18.87
C VAL A 320 -10.31 -20.58 19.58
N SER A 321 -11.28 -21.34 19.12
CA SER A 321 -12.64 -21.35 19.67
C SER A 321 -13.18 -22.77 19.84
N GLY A 322 -14.19 -22.93 20.71
CA GLY A 322 -14.85 -24.22 20.93
C GLY A 322 -14.00 -25.19 21.74
N ASP A 323 -14.13 -26.49 21.45
CA ASP A 323 -13.51 -27.55 22.25
C ASP A 323 -11.99 -27.49 22.30
N ILE A 324 -11.33 -26.99 21.24
CA ILE A 324 -9.87 -26.87 21.20
C ILE A 324 -9.39 -25.79 22.19
N ALA A 325 -10.07 -24.64 22.24
CA ALA A 325 -9.82 -23.60 23.23
C ALA A 325 -9.96 -24.14 24.65
N LYS A 326 -11.09 -24.80 24.93
CA LYS A 326 -11.36 -25.37 26.25
C LYS A 326 -10.33 -26.42 26.68
N ARG A 327 -9.92 -27.32 25.78
CA ARG A 327 -8.87 -28.31 26.08
C ARG A 327 -7.52 -27.65 26.37
N ALA A 328 -7.18 -26.58 25.64
CA ALA A 328 -5.96 -25.82 25.88
C ALA A 328 -6.00 -25.06 27.21
N GLU A 329 -7.16 -24.50 27.58
CA GLU A 329 -7.38 -23.89 28.90
C GLU A 329 -7.25 -24.92 30.03
N ASP A 330 -7.94 -26.06 29.93
CA ASP A 330 -7.91 -27.11 30.93
C ASP A 330 -6.47 -27.64 31.12
N ALA A 331 -5.73 -27.86 30.02
CA ALA A 331 -4.33 -28.26 30.06
C ALA A 331 -3.44 -27.19 30.71
N GLY A 332 -3.64 -25.92 30.34
CA GLY A 332 -2.90 -24.79 30.87
C GLY A 332 -3.09 -24.61 32.38
N TYR A 333 -4.34 -24.59 32.85
CA TYR A 333 -4.64 -24.49 34.28
C TYR A 333 -4.14 -25.70 35.07
N ALA A 334 -4.28 -26.92 34.52
CA ALA A 334 -3.78 -28.12 35.18
C ALA A 334 -2.24 -28.10 35.33
N ALA A 335 -1.51 -27.59 34.33
CA ALA A 335 -0.06 -27.43 34.40
C ALA A 335 0.34 -26.36 35.43
N LYS A 336 -0.34 -25.21 35.47
CA LYS A 336 -0.06 -24.15 36.45
C LYS A 336 -0.37 -24.55 37.88
N GLU A 337 -1.45 -25.31 38.11
CA GLU A 337 -1.76 -25.82 39.45
C GLU A 337 -0.73 -26.85 39.92
N SER A 338 -0.27 -27.74 39.01
CA SER A 338 0.84 -28.64 39.32
C SER A 338 2.14 -27.88 39.57
N ALA A 339 2.45 -26.83 38.80
CA ALA A 339 3.61 -25.95 39.03
C ALA A 339 3.60 -25.32 40.43
N LYS A 340 2.47 -24.76 40.85
CA LYS A 340 2.28 -24.19 42.20
C LYS A 340 2.52 -25.23 43.29
N SER A 341 1.98 -26.44 43.13
CA SER A 341 2.24 -27.57 44.04
C SER A 341 3.72 -27.95 44.05
N GLY A 342 4.35 -28.00 42.87
CA GLY A 342 5.77 -28.31 42.70
C GLY A 342 6.70 -27.34 43.41
N PHE A 343 6.45 -26.02 43.30
CA PHE A 343 7.22 -25.02 44.03
C PHE A 343 7.11 -25.18 45.54
N LYS A 344 5.91 -25.46 46.06
CA LYS A 344 5.69 -25.72 47.48
C LYS A 344 6.46 -26.97 47.95
N VAL A 345 6.35 -28.07 47.21
CA VAL A 345 7.06 -29.33 47.53
C VAL A 345 8.58 -29.13 47.46
N ALA A 346 9.08 -28.38 46.49
CA ALA A 346 10.49 -28.05 46.38
C ALA A 346 10.99 -27.26 47.62
N GLU A 347 10.24 -26.25 48.07
CA GLU A 347 10.60 -25.47 49.25
C GLU A 347 10.57 -26.31 50.54
N GLU A 348 9.53 -27.12 50.74
CA GLU A 348 9.44 -28.04 51.87
C GLU A 348 10.58 -29.07 51.88
N THR A 349 10.91 -29.62 50.71
CA THR A 349 12.02 -30.58 50.57
C THR A 349 13.36 -29.92 50.89
N ARG A 350 13.57 -28.66 50.47
CA ARG A 350 14.77 -27.89 50.81
C ARG A 350 14.90 -27.67 52.32
N LYS A 351 13.80 -27.32 53.01
CA LYS A 351 13.81 -27.17 54.48
C LYS A 351 14.18 -28.48 55.16
N LYS A 352 13.61 -29.61 54.71
CA LYS A 352 13.95 -30.95 55.23
C LYS A 352 15.42 -31.30 54.97
N ALA A 353 15.96 -30.94 53.81
CA ALA A 353 17.37 -31.13 53.49
C ALA A 353 18.30 -30.33 54.43
N THR A 354 17.99 -29.05 54.68
CA THR A 354 18.75 -28.20 55.61
C THR A 354 18.77 -28.78 57.03
N LEU A 355 17.63 -29.23 57.54
CA LEU A 355 17.57 -29.86 58.87
C LEU A 355 18.40 -31.15 58.96
N ALA A 356 18.39 -31.97 57.90
CA ALA A 356 19.21 -33.17 57.82
C ALA A 356 20.71 -32.83 57.74
N ASP A 357 21.05 -31.76 57.04
CA ASP A 357 22.41 -31.28 56.90
C ASP A 357 22.98 -30.80 58.25
N GLU A 358 22.21 -29.98 58.98
CA GLU A 358 22.53 -29.46 60.32
C GLU A 358 22.65 -30.59 61.34
N ALA A 359 21.70 -31.53 61.37
CA ALA A 359 21.76 -32.70 62.25
C ALA A 359 22.94 -33.60 61.90
N GLY A 360 23.28 -33.70 60.62
CA GLY A 360 24.47 -34.40 60.13
C GLY A 360 25.76 -33.81 60.68
N ASP A 361 25.91 -32.48 60.61
CA ASP A 361 27.08 -31.78 61.18
C ASP A 361 27.16 -31.95 62.69
N ALA A 362 26.03 -31.82 63.40
CA ALA A 362 25.99 -32.01 64.84
C ALA A 362 26.47 -33.41 65.25
N ALA A 363 26.03 -34.45 64.53
CA ALA A 363 26.42 -35.83 64.80
C ALA A 363 27.91 -36.10 64.50
N ILE A 364 28.43 -35.58 63.38
CA ILE A 364 29.84 -35.71 63.01
C ILE A 364 30.72 -34.94 64.02
N HIS A 365 30.33 -33.72 64.40
CA HIS A 365 31.04 -32.91 65.38
C HIS A 365 31.07 -33.59 66.76
N ALA A 366 29.93 -34.15 67.21
CA ALA A 366 29.87 -34.90 68.48
C ALA A 366 30.82 -36.12 68.45
N SER A 367 30.83 -36.88 67.34
CA SER A 367 31.78 -37.98 67.15
C SER A 367 33.23 -37.53 67.23
N MET A 368 33.60 -36.48 66.51
CA MET A 368 34.96 -35.91 66.52
C MET A 368 35.38 -35.46 67.92
N SER A 369 34.49 -34.77 68.65
CA SER A 369 34.77 -34.33 70.01
C SER A 369 35.01 -35.50 70.96
N ILE A 370 34.23 -36.58 70.85
CA ILE A 370 34.41 -37.77 71.70
C ILE A 370 35.70 -38.50 71.36
N ILE A 371 36.03 -38.63 70.07
CA ILE A 371 37.29 -39.24 69.65
C ILE A 371 38.47 -38.43 70.19
N GLN A 372 38.42 -37.09 70.12
CA GLN A 372 39.45 -36.23 70.69
C GLN A 372 39.56 -36.40 72.21
N ASP A 373 38.44 -36.47 72.94
CA ASP A 373 38.45 -36.73 74.38
C ASP A 373 39.08 -38.10 74.71
N LEU A 374 38.79 -39.14 73.93
CA LEU A 374 39.38 -40.46 74.09
C LEU A 374 40.89 -40.46 73.81
N ILE A 375 41.34 -39.73 72.78
CA ILE A 375 42.76 -39.52 72.48
C ILE A 375 43.45 -38.82 73.65
N ASN A 376 42.89 -37.71 74.14
CA ASN A 376 43.45 -36.96 75.27
C ASN A 376 43.54 -37.83 76.53
N ARG A 377 42.51 -38.67 76.81
CA ARG A 377 42.54 -39.62 77.94
C ARG A 377 43.60 -40.70 77.75
N ALA A 378 43.74 -41.25 76.56
CA ALA A 378 44.75 -42.27 76.25
C ALA A 378 46.17 -41.69 76.37
N GLU A 379 46.38 -40.46 75.89
CA GLU A 379 47.64 -39.73 76.05
C GLU A 379 47.95 -39.47 77.52
N GLN A 380 46.97 -39.02 78.32
CA GLN A 380 47.13 -38.79 79.74
C GLN A 380 47.49 -40.09 80.48
N VAL A 381 46.81 -41.21 80.18
CA VAL A 381 47.16 -42.52 80.74
C VAL A 381 48.58 -42.93 80.33
N GLY A 382 49.00 -42.64 79.10
CA GLY A 382 50.38 -42.86 78.64
C GLY A 382 51.40 -42.02 79.41
N ILE A 383 51.09 -40.74 79.68
CA ILE A 383 51.93 -39.84 80.50
C ILE A 383 52.01 -40.35 81.95
N ASP A 384 50.88 -40.74 82.55
CA ASP A 384 50.83 -41.23 83.93
C ASP A 384 51.52 -42.59 84.09
N ALA A 385 51.39 -43.48 83.10
CA ALA A 385 52.15 -44.73 83.03
C ALA A 385 53.66 -44.47 82.90
N LYS A 386 54.06 -43.51 82.06
CA LYS A 386 55.46 -43.09 81.95
C LYS A 386 55.99 -42.53 83.26
N ARG A 387 55.25 -41.64 83.93
CA ARG A 387 55.62 -41.11 85.25
C ARG A 387 55.73 -42.21 86.30
N SER A 388 54.78 -43.12 86.34
CA SER A 388 54.80 -44.27 87.26
C SER A 388 56.00 -45.18 87.02
N ALA A 389 56.35 -45.42 85.75
CA ALA A 389 57.54 -46.18 85.37
C ALA A 389 58.83 -45.43 85.77
N GLU A 390 58.89 -44.10 85.58
CA GLU A 390 60.01 -43.27 86.02
C GLU A 390 60.17 -43.27 87.55
N ASP A 391 59.06 -43.18 88.30
CA ASP A 391 59.09 -43.20 89.76
C ASP A 391 59.45 -44.59 90.29
N PHE A 392 58.95 -45.67 89.69
CA PHE A 392 59.38 -47.03 90.00
C PHE A 392 60.86 -47.24 89.70
N ALA A 393 61.36 -46.69 88.58
CA ALA A 393 62.77 -46.72 88.24
C ALA A 393 63.63 -45.95 89.25
N LYS A 394 63.17 -44.78 89.72
CA LYS A 394 63.84 -44.02 90.80
C LYS A 394 63.87 -44.80 92.13
N ILE A 395 62.74 -45.38 92.54
CA ILE A 395 62.65 -46.19 93.77
C ILE A 395 63.58 -47.40 93.66
N SER A 396 63.56 -48.10 92.53
CA SER A 396 64.42 -49.25 92.28
C SER A 396 65.91 -48.87 92.29
N ARG A 397 66.29 -47.73 91.70
CA ARG A 397 67.65 -47.19 91.80
C ARG A 397 68.01 -46.87 93.25
N SER A 398 67.14 -46.21 94.00
CA SER A 398 67.40 -45.87 95.40
C SER A 398 67.52 -47.10 96.30
N GLN A 399 66.73 -48.16 96.07
CA GLN A 399 66.86 -49.43 96.76
C GLN A 399 68.13 -50.17 96.37
N ALA A 400 68.49 -50.18 95.08
CA ALA A 400 69.74 -50.75 94.61
C ALA A 400 70.95 -50.01 95.23
N GLU A 401 70.89 -48.67 95.31
CA GLU A 401 71.89 -47.85 95.99
C GLU A 401 71.96 -48.14 97.50
N ALA A 402 70.81 -48.30 98.17
CA ALA A 402 70.75 -48.64 99.60
C ALA A 402 71.29 -50.05 99.87
N MET A 403 70.96 -51.03 99.03
CA MET A 403 71.50 -52.38 99.10
C MET A 403 73.00 -52.41 98.80
N MET A 404 73.48 -51.61 97.84
CA MET A 404 74.92 -51.45 97.62
C MET A 404 75.61 -50.82 98.82
N ARG A 405 75.01 -49.81 99.48
CA ARG A 405 75.56 -49.25 100.72
C ARG A 405 75.56 -50.26 101.88
N ASP A 406 74.50 -51.05 102.05
CA ASP A 406 74.44 -52.10 103.07
C ASP A 406 75.44 -53.22 102.78
N ALA A 407 75.58 -53.63 101.52
CA ALA A 407 76.61 -54.58 101.08
C ALA A 407 78.01 -54.02 101.29
N GLN A 408 78.25 -52.75 101.00
CA GLN A 408 79.51 -52.06 101.29
C GLN A 408 79.78 -51.98 102.80
N MET A 409 78.77 -51.70 103.63
CA MET A 409 78.91 -51.71 105.09
C MET A 409 79.19 -53.12 105.63
N LYS A 410 78.51 -54.15 105.14
CA LYS A 410 78.74 -55.54 105.53
C LYS A 410 80.12 -56.03 105.08
N ALA A 411 80.53 -55.68 103.86
CA ALA A 411 81.88 -55.93 103.39
C ALA A 411 82.91 -55.22 104.27
N ALA A 412 82.70 -53.95 104.63
CA ALA A 412 83.56 -53.23 105.56
C ALA A 412 83.58 -53.86 106.96
N ALA A 413 82.44 -54.33 107.47
CA ALA A 413 82.35 -55.00 108.77
C ALA A 413 83.00 -56.39 108.79
N GLU A 414 82.90 -57.17 107.71
CA GLU A 414 83.62 -58.44 107.56
C GLU A 414 85.12 -58.23 107.39
N VAL A 415 85.53 -57.19 106.66
CA VAL A 415 86.95 -56.77 106.62
C VAL A 415 87.43 -56.39 108.03
N GLU A 416 86.61 -55.69 108.82
CA GLU A 416 86.95 -55.32 110.20
C GLU A 416 86.96 -56.53 111.16
N LYS A 417 86.05 -57.50 111.00
CA LYS A 417 86.09 -58.77 111.75
C LYS A 417 87.32 -59.60 111.37
N ALA A 418 87.66 -59.68 110.09
CA ALA A 418 88.86 -60.35 109.62
C ALA A 418 90.11 -59.67 110.17
N ARG A 419 90.11 -58.33 110.26
CA ARG A 419 91.16 -57.55 110.91
C ARG A 419 91.26 -57.87 112.40
N ARG A 420 90.16 -57.87 113.15
CA ARG A 420 90.16 -58.24 114.58
C ARG A 420 90.59 -59.68 114.82
N ALA A 421 90.15 -60.62 113.99
CA ALA A 421 90.59 -62.02 114.05
C ALA A 421 92.09 -62.15 113.74
N ALA A 422 92.62 -61.34 112.81
CA ALA A 422 94.05 -61.26 112.55
C ALA A 422 94.82 -60.63 113.72
N GLU A 423 94.27 -59.61 114.38
CA GLU A 423 94.83 -59.01 115.60
C GLU A 423 94.82 -60.00 116.78
N ASP A 424 93.73 -60.75 116.99
CA ASP A 424 93.63 -61.81 118.01
C ASP A 424 94.54 -63.02 117.71
N ALA A 425 94.67 -63.40 116.44
CA ALA A 425 95.62 -64.42 116.01
C ALA A 425 97.06 -63.96 116.19
N GLY A 426 97.34 -62.67 115.93
CA GLY A 426 98.61 -62.01 116.24
C GLY A 426 98.91 -62.06 117.74
N ALA A 427 97.96 -61.68 118.59
CA ALA A 427 98.10 -61.73 120.05
C ALA A 427 98.29 -63.17 120.57
N LYS A 428 97.60 -64.16 120.01
CA LYS A 428 97.82 -65.58 120.33
C LYS A 428 99.18 -66.07 119.87
N ALA A 429 99.61 -65.72 118.67
CA ALA A 429 100.96 -66.04 118.18
C ALA A 429 102.04 -65.41 119.06
N GLU A 430 101.83 -64.18 119.53
CA GLU A 430 102.71 -63.49 120.47
C GLU A 430 102.73 -64.18 121.84
N SER A 431 101.59 -64.65 122.34
CA SER A 431 101.50 -65.44 123.58
C SER A 431 102.19 -66.81 123.47
N ILE A 432 102.09 -67.47 122.31
CA ILE A 432 102.75 -68.75 122.03
C ILE A 432 104.25 -68.57 121.84
N ALA A 433 104.68 -67.49 121.18
CA ALA A 433 106.09 -67.13 121.08
C ALA A 433 106.70 -66.84 122.46
N ASN A 434 105.97 -66.13 123.33
CA ASN A 434 106.40 -65.87 124.71
C ASN A 434 106.40 -67.15 125.58
N ALA A 435 105.43 -68.04 125.42
CA ALA A 435 105.40 -69.33 126.12
C ALA A 435 106.52 -70.27 125.65
N ALA A 436 106.84 -70.28 124.36
CA ALA A 436 107.99 -71.02 123.81
C ALA A 436 109.32 -70.47 124.32
N LYS A 437 109.42 -69.14 124.50
CA LYS A 437 110.60 -68.49 125.10
C LYS A 437 110.78 -68.87 126.57
N LEU A 438 109.70 -68.87 127.36
CA LEU A 438 109.69 -69.31 128.76
C LEU A 438 110.06 -70.80 128.91
N ALA A 439 109.54 -71.66 128.03
CA ALA A 439 109.87 -73.09 128.03
C ALA A 439 111.34 -73.36 127.62
N ALA A 440 111.92 -72.53 126.74
CA ALA A 440 113.34 -72.60 126.39
C ALA A 440 114.25 -72.14 127.54
N GLU A 441 113.83 -71.14 128.33
CA GLU A 441 114.55 -70.69 129.53
C GLU A 441 114.47 -71.72 130.67
N GLU A 442 113.34 -72.41 130.85
CA GLU A 442 113.18 -73.50 131.83
C GLU A 442 114.02 -74.75 131.46
N ALA A 443 114.18 -75.04 130.17
CA ALA A 443 115.03 -76.13 129.68
C ALA A 443 116.53 -75.84 129.90
N MET A 444 116.97 -74.58 129.72
CA MET A 444 118.36 -74.19 130.02
C MET A 444 118.67 -74.16 131.53
N SER A 445 117.72 -73.77 132.37
CA SER A 445 117.88 -73.80 133.84
C SER A 445 118.05 -75.22 134.40
N LYS A 446 117.34 -76.21 133.86
CA LYS A 446 117.45 -77.62 134.30
C LYS A 446 118.71 -78.32 133.76
N ALA A 447 119.27 -77.86 132.64
CA ALA A 447 120.54 -78.36 132.11
C ALA A 447 121.76 -77.91 132.94
N GLN A 448 121.71 -76.74 133.59
CA GLN A 448 122.80 -76.25 134.44
C GLN A 448 122.83 -76.92 135.84
N GLU A 449 121.69 -77.28 136.43
CA GLU A 449 121.65 -77.99 137.73
C GLU A 449 122.08 -79.46 137.65
N ALA A 450 121.88 -80.13 136.51
CA ALA A 450 122.29 -81.53 136.32
C ALA A 450 123.82 -81.69 136.12
N LEU A 451 124.49 -80.69 135.54
CA LEU A 451 125.94 -80.69 135.33
C LEU A 451 126.75 -80.42 136.61
N VAL A 452 126.22 -79.64 137.56
CA VAL A 452 126.94 -79.28 138.80
C VAL A 452 126.83 -80.38 139.88
N LYS A 453 125.70 -81.11 139.94
CA LYS A 453 125.51 -82.23 140.89
C LYS A 453 126.29 -83.50 140.53
N ALA A 454 126.61 -83.72 139.25
CA ALA A 454 127.40 -84.88 138.80
C ALA A 454 128.91 -84.72 139.04
N VAL A 455 129.42 -83.49 139.15
CA VAL A 455 130.86 -83.19 139.24
C VAL A 455 131.37 -83.10 140.68
N ILE A 456 130.54 -82.67 141.65
CA ILE A 456 131.00 -82.47 143.04
C ILE A 456 130.93 -83.74 143.91
N LYS A 457 130.13 -84.75 143.57
CA LYS A 457 130.02 -86.01 144.33
C LYS A 457 131.09 -87.06 143.97
N ARG A 458 131.92 -86.82 142.95
CA ARG A 458 132.89 -87.80 142.42
C ARG A 458 134.36 -87.45 142.70
N LEU A 459 134.65 -86.42 143.52
CA LEU A 459 136.01 -85.90 143.71
C LEU A 459 136.53 -85.88 145.18
N THR A 460 135.84 -86.51 146.14
CA THR A 460 136.27 -86.54 147.56
C THR A 460 136.02 -87.89 148.26
N SER A 461 136.15 -89.02 147.56
CA SER A 461 136.25 -90.35 148.21
C SER A 461 137.65 -90.96 148.02
N TRP A 462 138.18 -91.50 149.12
CA TRP A 462 139.52 -92.09 149.23
C TRP A 462 139.75 -93.32 148.31
N GLU A 463 138.69 -93.85 147.70
CA GLU A 463 138.77 -94.97 146.74
C GLU A 463 139.26 -94.53 145.35
N TRP A 464 139.15 -93.25 145.00
CA TRP A 464 139.53 -92.76 143.67
C TRP A 464 141.05 -92.65 143.45
N ILE A 465 141.84 -92.49 144.51
CA ILE A 465 143.31 -92.52 144.43
C ILE A 465 143.78 -93.97 144.20
N SER A 466 143.17 -94.95 144.86
CA SER A 466 143.49 -96.38 144.67
C SER A 466 143.13 -96.87 143.26
N ILE A 467 141.99 -96.42 142.71
CA ILE A 467 141.55 -96.81 141.35
C ILE A 467 142.45 -96.18 140.27
N LEU A 468 142.94 -94.95 140.47
CA LEU A 468 143.89 -94.31 139.53
C LEU A 468 145.26 -95.00 139.51
N VAL A 469 145.69 -95.61 140.61
CA VAL A 469 146.90 -96.45 140.67
C VAL A 469 146.66 -97.81 140.00
N ILE A 470 145.51 -98.44 140.20
CA ILE A 470 145.15 -99.73 139.58
C ILE A 470 145.02 -99.60 138.05
N ILE A 471 144.44 -98.51 137.54
CA ILE A 471 144.32 -98.29 136.10
C ILE A 471 145.69 -98.09 135.44
N ASN A 472 146.62 -97.36 136.07
CA ASN A 472 147.99 -97.21 135.54
C ASN A 472 148.82 -98.51 135.63
N LEU A 473 148.64 -99.35 136.65
CA LEU A 473 149.32 -100.66 136.73
C LEU A 473 148.75 -101.69 135.75
N SER A 474 147.44 -101.65 135.47
CA SER A 474 146.79 -102.57 134.50
C SER A 474 147.21 -102.29 133.06
N ILE A 475 147.42 -101.01 132.72
CA ILE A 475 147.93 -100.57 131.41
C ILE A 475 149.37 -101.08 131.17
N VAL A 476 150.16 -101.31 132.22
CA VAL A 476 151.53 -101.86 132.09
C VAL A 476 151.55 -103.40 132.07
N PHE A 477 150.63 -104.09 132.76
CA PHE A 477 150.64 -105.57 132.81
C PHE A 477 150.11 -106.24 131.52
N ALA A 478 149.09 -105.70 130.85
CA ALA A 478 148.61 -106.26 129.58
C ALA A 478 149.56 -105.93 128.40
N ALA A 479 150.25 -104.79 128.43
CA ALA A 479 151.31 -104.44 127.49
C ALA A 479 152.52 -105.39 127.54
N VAL A 480 152.72 -106.13 128.65
CA VAL A 480 153.77 -107.16 128.80
C VAL A 480 153.28 -108.56 128.36
N LEU A 481 151.98 -108.88 128.42
CA LEU A 481 151.44 -110.13 127.83
C LEU A 481 151.38 -110.08 126.29
N LEU A 482 151.24 -108.89 125.70
CA LEU A 482 151.39 -108.65 124.25
C LEU A 482 152.81 -109.00 123.73
N ALA A 483 153.79 -109.28 124.61
CA ALA A 483 155.17 -109.58 124.21
C ALA A 483 155.61 -111.06 124.41
N THR A 484 154.92 -111.88 125.21
CA THR A 484 155.38 -113.25 125.56
C THR A 484 154.68 -114.42 124.84
N ALA A 485 153.46 -114.25 124.30
CA ALA A 485 152.84 -115.31 123.48
C ALA A 485 153.33 -115.33 122.01
N PHE A 486 153.93 -114.22 121.53
CA PHE A 486 154.67 -114.13 120.26
C PHE A 486 155.92 -115.04 120.18
N GLY A 487 156.32 -115.69 121.27
CA GLY A 487 157.64 -116.33 121.36
C GLY A 487 157.66 -117.85 121.32
N ALA A 488 156.53 -118.51 121.55
CA ALA A 488 156.42 -119.96 121.52
C ALA A 488 155.73 -120.35 120.21
N LEU A 489 156.52 -120.70 119.23
CA LEU A 489 156.83 -122.11 119.02
C LEU A 489 155.59 -122.87 118.58
N ILE A 490 155.55 -123.05 117.26
CA ILE A 490 155.23 -124.31 116.58
C ILE A 490 153.79 -124.78 116.75
#